data_AF-K8GM43-F1
#
_entry.id   AF-K8GM43-F1
#
_cell.length_a   1.000
_cell.length_b   1.000
_cell.length_c   1.000
_cell.angle_alpha   90.00
_cell.angle_beta   90.00
_cell.angle_gamma   90.00
#
_symmetry.space_group_name_H-M   'P 1'
#
loop_
_entity.id
_entity.type
_entity.pdbx_description
1 polymer ?
#
loop_
_entity_poly.entity_id
_entity_poly.type
_entity_poly.pdbx_seq_one_letter_code
_entity_poly.pdbx_strand_id
1 'polypeptide(L)'
;MTIEEKLGYFFFDKQLLKRALTSRGYALEQGQPGDDQEAYSLLGEAVLDTVLTELLIRAGYSTQQAIVTQKLALKQIENLARIGQEVGMGFMVKLSQAEKQRQAYKEPLVLTETLEAVLGAIYFDGGYSAARRAVHHLFPDVFSEE
;
A
#
# COMPACT_ATOMS: atom_id res chain seq x y z
N MET A 1 -9.81 6.83 -15.02
CA MET A 1 -8.95 7.28 -13.92
C MET A 1 -7.72 6.39 -13.87
N THR A 2 -6.53 6.96 -13.91
CA THR A 2 -5.24 6.24 -13.79
C THR A 2 -5.05 5.76 -12.34
N ILE A 3 -4.10 4.84 -12.12
CA ILE A 3 -3.77 4.40 -10.75
C ILE A 3 -3.23 5.57 -9.91
N GLU A 4 -2.46 6.46 -10.51
CA GLU A 4 -1.88 7.64 -9.84
C GLU A 4 -2.95 8.62 -9.35
N GLU A 5 -3.99 8.84 -10.16
CA GLU A 5 -5.15 9.63 -9.78
C GLU A 5 -5.90 8.99 -8.59
N LYS A 6 -6.08 7.67 -8.61
CA LYS A 6 -6.73 6.93 -7.51
C LYS A 6 -5.88 6.86 -6.23
N LEU A 7 -4.56 7.01 -6.35
CA LEU A 7 -3.65 7.07 -5.21
C LEU A 7 -3.52 8.48 -4.63
N GLY A 8 -4.00 9.50 -5.35
CA GLY A 8 -3.75 10.90 -5.02
C GLY A 8 -2.26 11.29 -5.13
N TYR A 9 -1.47 10.55 -5.93
CA TYR A 9 -0.03 10.76 -6.08
C TYR A 9 0.46 10.43 -7.48
N PHE A 10 1.17 11.38 -8.09
CA PHE A 10 1.85 11.20 -9.36
C PHE A 10 3.35 11.00 -9.13
N PHE A 11 3.86 9.84 -9.53
CA PHE A 11 5.26 9.49 -9.36
C PHE A 11 6.16 10.32 -10.26
N PHE A 12 7.26 10.81 -9.69
CA PHE A 12 8.38 11.37 -10.45
C PHE A 12 9.15 10.24 -11.13
N ASP A 13 9.56 9.22 -10.39
CA ASP A 13 10.14 8.00 -10.95
C ASP A 13 9.10 6.88 -11.11
N LYS A 14 8.64 6.67 -12.35
CA LYS A 14 7.68 5.60 -12.69
C LYS A 14 8.24 4.19 -12.47
N GLN A 15 9.56 4.00 -12.37
CA GLN A 15 10.14 2.69 -12.06
C GLN A 15 9.81 2.25 -10.65
N LEU A 16 9.65 3.18 -9.70
CA LEU A 16 9.26 2.87 -8.32
C LEU A 16 7.86 2.26 -8.28
N LEU A 17 6.90 2.86 -8.98
CA LEU A 17 5.55 2.31 -9.12
C LEU A 17 5.57 0.95 -9.84
N LYS A 18 6.37 0.82 -10.90
CA LYS A 18 6.49 -0.46 -11.63
C LYS A 18 7.03 -1.58 -10.74
N ARG A 19 8.01 -1.30 -9.88
CA ARG A 19 8.56 -2.25 -8.92
C ARG A 19 7.54 -2.60 -7.83
N ALA A 20 6.85 -1.60 -7.29
CA ALA A 20 5.77 -1.81 -6.31
C ALA A 20 4.61 -2.66 -6.85
N LEU A 21 4.41 -2.69 -8.17
CA LEU A 21 3.40 -3.51 -8.86
C LEU A 21 3.98 -4.83 -9.39
N THR A 22 5.10 -5.32 -8.85
CA THR A 22 5.75 -6.55 -9.32
C THR A 22 5.83 -7.57 -8.18
N SER A 23 5.11 -8.69 -8.31
CA SER A 23 5.20 -9.78 -7.33
C SER A 23 6.58 -10.43 -7.38
N ARG A 24 7.01 -11.00 -6.24
CA ARG A 24 8.22 -11.82 -6.16
C ARG A 24 8.19 -12.97 -7.17
N GLY A 25 7.04 -13.65 -7.29
CA GLY A 25 6.88 -14.75 -8.25
C GLY A 25 7.18 -14.30 -9.67
N TYR A 26 6.63 -13.15 -10.08
CA TYR A 26 6.89 -12.58 -11.41
C TYR A 26 8.37 -12.22 -11.59
N ALA A 27 8.98 -11.54 -10.63
CA ALA A 27 10.39 -11.14 -10.72
C ALA A 27 11.33 -12.35 -10.86
N LEU A 28 11.06 -13.44 -10.11
CA LEU A 28 11.78 -14.69 -10.24
C LEU A 28 11.59 -15.33 -11.61
N GLU A 29 10.36 -15.35 -12.15
CA GLU A 29 10.05 -15.85 -13.48
C GLU A 29 10.78 -15.07 -14.59
N GLN A 30 10.99 -13.76 -14.40
CA GLN A 30 11.74 -12.91 -15.33
C GLN A 30 13.27 -12.98 -15.13
N GLY A 31 13.77 -13.75 -14.16
CA GLY A 31 15.20 -13.82 -13.86
C GLY A 31 15.75 -12.53 -13.21
N GLN A 32 14.90 -11.79 -12.50
CA GLN A 32 15.21 -10.50 -11.85
C GLN A 32 14.97 -10.57 -10.33
N PRO A 33 15.67 -11.46 -9.59
CA PRO A 33 15.44 -11.62 -8.16
C PRO A 33 15.71 -10.30 -7.41
N GLY A 34 14.76 -9.87 -6.57
CA GLY A 34 14.86 -8.63 -5.79
C GLY A 34 14.33 -7.39 -6.48
N ASP A 35 14.04 -7.43 -7.79
CA ASP A 35 13.33 -6.37 -8.53
C ASP A 35 11.80 -6.51 -8.39
N ASP A 36 11.36 -6.84 -7.18
CA ASP A 36 9.97 -7.02 -6.79
C ASP A 36 9.56 -6.06 -5.67
N GLN A 37 8.31 -6.22 -5.24
CA GLN A 37 7.64 -5.40 -4.25
C GLN A 37 8.01 -5.71 -2.79
N GLU A 38 8.69 -6.82 -2.45
CA GLU A 38 8.85 -7.27 -1.05
C GLU A 38 9.53 -6.22 -0.16
N ALA A 39 10.65 -5.65 -0.62
CA ALA A 39 11.37 -4.62 0.14
C ALA A 39 10.54 -3.33 0.27
N TYR A 40 9.72 -3.01 -0.73
CA TYR A 40 8.89 -1.82 -0.72
C TYR A 40 7.66 -2.03 0.17
N SER A 41 7.11 -3.25 0.22
CA SER A 41 6.02 -3.64 1.11
C SER A 41 6.45 -3.47 2.57
N LEU A 42 7.64 -3.97 2.92
CA LEU A 42 8.21 -3.80 4.26
C LEU A 42 8.34 -2.32 4.65
N LEU A 43 8.87 -1.49 3.75
CA LEU A 43 8.97 -0.04 3.98
C LEU A 43 7.59 0.59 4.11
N GLY A 44 6.66 0.20 3.24
CA GLY A 44 5.29 0.67 3.20
C GLY A 44 4.51 0.35 4.46
N GLU A 45 4.68 -0.83 5.02
CA GLU A 45 4.08 -1.22 6.29
C GLU A 45 4.53 -0.29 7.42
N ALA A 46 5.84 -0.01 7.52
CA ALA A 46 6.40 0.90 8.52
C ALA A 46 5.94 2.34 8.32
N VAL A 47 5.84 2.79 7.07
CA VAL A 47 5.30 4.11 6.71
C VAL A 47 3.83 4.21 7.11
N LEU A 48 3.02 3.21 6.76
CA LEU A 48 1.60 3.16 7.11
C LEU A 48 1.41 3.17 8.63
N ASP A 49 2.20 2.38 9.36
CA ASP A 49 2.19 2.39 10.83
C ASP A 49 2.48 3.77 11.41
N THR A 50 3.50 4.44 10.88
CA THR A 50 3.92 5.77 11.34
C THR A 50 2.82 6.80 11.06
N VAL A 51 2.28 6.80 9.85
CA VAL A 51 1.23 7.76 9.45
C VAL A 51 -0.05 7.53 10.23
N LEU A 52 -0.54 6.29 10.33
CA LEU A 52 -1.76 6.00 11.10
C LEU A 52 -1.59 6.35 12.57
N THR A 53 -0.42 6.07 13.16
CA THR A 53 -0.13 6.47 14.54
C THR A 53 -0.19 7.99 14.71
N GLU A 54 0.45 8.76 13.81
CA GLU A 54 0.37 10.23 13.85
C GLU A 54 -1.08 10.71 13.76
N LEU A 55 -1.84 10.20 12.79
CA LEU A 55 -3.20 10.68 12.53
C LEU A 55 -4.15 10.34 13.69
N LEU A 56 -4.01 9.17 14.32
CA LEU A 56 -4.78 8.79 15.50
C LEU A 56 -4.46 9.70 16.70
N ILE A 57 -3.18 10.02 16.93
CA ILE A 57 -2.79 10.96 18.00
C ILE A 57 -3.43 12.33 17.75
N ARG A 58 -3.39 12.82 16.51
CA ARG A 58 -4.03 14.09 16.12
C ARG A 58 -5.55 14.07 16.27
N ALA A 59 -6.19 12.92 16.03
CA ALA A 59 -7.61 12.70 16.25
C ALA A 59 -8.00 12.57 17.74
N GLY A 60 -7.07 12.77 18.67
CA GLY A 60 -7.36 12.79 20.10
C GLY A 60 -7.28 11.43 20.81
N TYR A 61 -6.79 10.38 20.14
CA TYR A 61 -6.51 9.11 20.81
C TYR A 61 -5.35 9.30 21.80
N SER A 62 -5.68 9.27 23.10
CA SER A 62 -4.78 9.70 24.17
C SER A 62 -4.03 8.58 24.89
N THR A 63 -4.39 7.31 24.65
CA THR A 63 -3.73 6.15 25.27
C THR A 63 -3.09 5.24 24.23
N GLN A 64 -1.96 4.63 24.60
CA GLN A 64 -1.29 3.65 23.75
C GLN A 64 -2.24 2.52 23.33
N GLN A 65 -3.07 2.03 24.26
CA GLN A 65 -4.02 0.95 23.97
C GLN A 65 -5.03 1.37 22.90
N ALA A 66 -5.62 2.57 23.02
CA ALA A 66 -6.59 3.06 22.04
C ALA A 66 -5.96 3.24 20.65
N ILE A 67 -4.74 3.78 20.58
CA ILE A 67 -3.98 3.94 19.33
C ILE A 67 -3.69 2.57 18.69
N VAL A 68 -3.15 1.63 19.47
CA VAL A 68 -2.78 0.30 18.95
C VAL A 68 -4.03 -0.46 18.46
N THR A 69 -5.11 -0.45 19.24
CA THR A 69 -6.36 -1.13 18.85
C THR A 69 -6.93 -0.56 17.56
N GLN A 70 -7.02 0.77 17.44
CA GLN A 70 -7.56 1.39 16.22
C GLN A 70 -6.64 1.16 15.02
N LYS A 71 -5.32 1.32 15.20
CA LYS A 71 -4.33 1.09 14.13
C LYS A 71 -4.40 -0.33 13.59
N LEU A 72 -4.49 -1.34 14.47
CA LEU A 72 -4.62 -2.74 14.06
C LEU A 72 -5.92 -2.99 13.31
N ALA A 73 -7.04 -2.36 13.70
CA ALA A 73 -8.30 -2.46 12.98
C ALA A 73 -8.21 -1.89 11.56
N LEU A 74 -7.51 -0.76 11.39
CA LEU A 74 -7.30 -0.12 10.08
C LEU A 74 -6.36 -0.91 9.17
N LYS A 75 -5.36 -1.60 9.75
CA LYS A 75 -4.39 -2.43 9.02
C LYS A 75 -4.84 -3.88 8.81
N GLN A 76 -6.09 -4.23 9.09
CA GLN A 76 -6.57 -5.59 8.79
C GLN A 76 -6.45 -5.88 7.29
N ILE A 77 -6.02 -7.11 6.97
CA ILE A 77 -5.81 -7.58 5.59
C ILE A 77 -7.06 -7.34 4.74
N GLU A 78 -8.24 -7.57 5.30
CA GLU A 78 -9.52 -7.35 4.63
C GLU A 78 -9.73 -5.89 4.24
N ASN A 79 -9.36 -4.95 5.12
CA ASN A 79 -9.49 -3.52 4.85
C ASN A 79 -8.46 -3.05 3.81
N LEU A 80 -7.19 -3.46 3.96
CA LEU A 80 -6.13 -3.10 3.02
C LEU A 80 -6.37 -3.72 1.63
N ALA A 81 -6.83 -4.97 1.57
CA ALA A 81 -7.23 -5.62 0.33
C ALA A 81 -8.40 -4.90 -0.35
N ARG A 82 -9.42 -4.48 0.40
CA ARG A 82 -10.55 -3.70 -0.13
C ARG A 82 -10.07 -2.39 -0.77
N ILE A 83 -9.21 -1.63 -0.08
CA ILE A 83 -8.61 -0.41 -0.62
C ILE A 83 -7.82 -0.73 -1.91
N GLY A 84 -7.00 -1.80 -1.90
CA GLY A 84 -6.27 -2.25 -3.09
C GLY A 84 -7.19 -2.60 -4.28
N GLN A 85 -8.36 -3.18 -4.02
CA GLN A 85 -9.37 -3.47 -5.05
C GLN A 85 -10.01 -2.20 -5.61
N GLU A 86 -10.37 -1.24 -4.77
CA GLU A 86 -10.96 0.05 -5.17
C GLU A 86 -9.98 0.86 -6.05
N VAL A 87 -8.69 0.84 -5.67
CA VAL A 87 -7.60 1.41 -6.48
C VAL A 87 -7.42 0.63 -7.79
N GLY A 88 -7.77 -0.65 -7.83
CA GLY A 88 -7.68 -1.51 -9.01
C GLY A 88 -6.32 -2.21 -9.14
N MET A 89 -5.60 -2.41 -8.03
CA MET A 89 -4.25 -2.98 -8.01
C MET A 89 -4.20 -4.40 -8.58
N GLY A 90 -5.24 -5.20 -8.37
CA GLY A 90 -5.33 -6.57 -8.92
C GLY A 90 -5.16 -6.62 -10.44
N PHE A 91 -5.63 -5.60 -11.17
CA PHE A 91 -5.49 -5.55 -12.63
C PHE A 91 -4.11 -5.06 -13.10
N MET A 92 -3.31 -4.50 -12.19
CA MET A 92 -2.06 -3.81 -12.48
C MET A 92 -0.84 -4.59 -12.00
N VAL A 93 -0.99 -5.40 -10.95
CA VAL A 93 0.09 -6.22 -10.41
C VAL A 93 0.56 -7.25 -11.43
N LYS A 94 1.88 -7.32 -11.62
CA LYS A 94 2.51 -8.34 -12.44
C LYS A 94 2.69 -9.59 -11.61
N LEU A 95 2.14 -10.67 -12.13
CA LEU A 95 2.09 -11.98 -11.49
C LEU A 95 2.76 -13.01 -12.40
N SER A 96 3.47 -13.96 -11.80
CA SER A 96 3.95 -15.17 -12.48
C SER A 96 2.79 -15.99 -13.04
N GLN A 97 3.10 -16.96 -13.88
CA GLN A 97 2.09 -17.86 -14.44
C GLN A 97 1.40 -18.70 -13.36
N ALA A 98 2.14 -19.17 -12.36
CA ALA A 98 1.57 -19.91 -11.23
C ALA A 98 0.60 -19.03 -10.41
N GLU A 99 0.95 -17.77 -10.18
CA GLU A 99 0.10 -16.80 -9.48
C GLU A 99 -1.16 -16.42 -10.27
N LYS A 100 -1.05 -16.30 -11.59
CA LYS A 100 -2.22 -16.09 -12.46
C LYS A 100 -3.18 -17.29 -12.43
N GLN A 101 -2.65 -18.52 -12.47
CA GLN A 101 -3.46 -19.74 -12.44
C GLN A 101 -4.31 -19.86 -11.17
N ARG A 102 -3.76 -19.47 -10.01
CA ARG A 102 -4.49 -19.43 -8.73
C ARG A 102 -5.32 -18.16 -8.50
N GLN A 103 -5.36 -17.24 -9.48
CA GLN A 103 -6.08 -15.96 -9.40
C GLN A 103 -5.57 -15.03 -8.28
N ALA A 104 -4.25 -14.96 -8.09
CA ALA A 104 -3.60 -14.17 -7.04
C ALA A 104 -3.97 -12.68 -7.05
N TYR A 105 -4.40 -12.14 -8.19
CA TYR A 105 -4.88 -10.76 -8.32
C TYR A 105 -6.15 -10.44 -7.52
N LYS A 106 -6.85 -11.46 -6.99
CA LYS A 106 -8.00 -11.31 -6.07
C LYS A 106 -7.64 -11.61 -4.62
N GLU A 107 -6.45 -12.11 -4.36
CA GLU A 107 -6.08 -12.58 -3.03
C GLU A 107 -5.85 -11.41 -2.09
N PRO A 108 -6.47 -11.43 -0.88
CA PRO A 108 -6.33 -10.32 0.07
C PRO A 108 -4.89 -10.01 0.45
N LEU A 109 -4.05 -11.04 0.60
CA LEU A 109 -2.64 -10.87 0.96
C LEU A 109 -1.87 -10.15 -0.14
N VAL A 110 -2.04 -10.56 -1.41
CA VAL A 110 -1.36 -9.93 -2.56
C VAL A 110 -1.78 -8.47 -2.70
N LEU A 111 -3.06 -8.17 -2.54
CA LEU A 111 -3.58 -6.81 -2.62
C LEU A 111 -3.06 -5.93 -1.48
N THR A 112 -2.97 -6.49 -0.27
CA THR A 112 -2.38 -5.83 0.91
C THR A 112 -0.91 -5.52 0.68
N GLU A 113 -0.10 -6.52 0.33
CA GLU A 113 1.34 -6.33 0.06
C GLU A 113 1.57 -5.34 -1.09
N THR A 114 0.75 -5.37 -2.13
CA THR A 114 0.85 -4.42 -3.25
C THR A 114 0.52 -3.00 -2.78
N LEU A 115 -0.51 -2.82 -1.95
CA LEU A 115 -0.86 -1.52 -1.39
C LEU A 115 0.25 -0.97 -0.52
N GLU A 116 0.80 -1.78 0.38
CA GLU A 116 1.94 -1.40 1.20
C GLU A 116 3.15 -1.06 0.32
N ALA A 117 3.48 -1.89 -0.68
CA ALA A 117 4.59 -1.60 -1.57
C ALA A 117 4.43 -0.29 -2.34
N VAL A 118 3.21 0.04 -2.76
CA VAL A 118 2.92 1.34 -3.39
C VAL A 118 3.10 2.48 -2.39
N LEU A 119 2.66 2.35 -1.14
CA LEU A 119 2.91 3.35 -0.10
C LEU A 119 4.41 3.51 0.20
N GLY A 120 5.16 2.41 0.21
CA GLY A 120 6.62 2.41 0.31
C GLY A 120 7.28 3.13 -0.87
N ALA A 121 6.81 2.90 -2.09
CA ALA A 121 7.28 3.59 -3.29
C ALA A 121 6.97 5.10 -3.27
N ILE A 122 5.76 5.49 -2.82
CA ILE A 122 5.38 6.91 -2.66
C ILE A 122 6.31 7.59 -1.64
N TYR A 123 6.59 6.91 -0.52
CA TYR A 123 7.54 7.42 0.47
C TYR A 123 8.95 7.55 -0.12
N PHE A 124 9.40 6.58 -0.91
CA PHE A 124 10.73 6.61 -1.53
C PHE A 124 10.86 7.73 -2.58
N ASP A 125 9.78 8.03 -3.33
CA ASP A 125 9.73 9.04 -4.38
C ASP A 125 9.52 10.47 -3.82
N GLY A 126 8.55 10.63 -2.93
CA GLY A 126 8.05 11.93 -2.47
C GLY A 126 8.19 12.21 -0.97
N GLY A 127 8.81 11.29 -0.22
CA GLY A 127 9.03 11.40 1.21
C GLY A 127 7.77 11.24 2.07
N TYR A 128 7.94 11.47 3.38
CA TYR A 128 6.88 11.32 4.38
C TYR A 128 5.62 12.12 4.06
N SER A 129 5.76 13.38 3.64
CA SER A 129 4.61 14.25 3.35
C SER A 129 3.76 13.72 2.19
N ALA A 130 4.37 13.11 1.17
CA ALA A 130 3.63 12.49 0.08
C ALA A 130 2.87 11.24 0.56
N ALA A 131 3.56 10.36 1.29
CA ALA A 131 2.95 9.15 1.84
C ALA A 131 1.79 9.48 2.80
N ARG A 132 1.95 10.49 3.67
CA ARG A 132 0.90 10.94 4.57
C ARG A 132 -0.36 11.41 3.83
N ARG A 133 -0.21 12.16 2.72
CA ARG A 133 -1.34 12.58 1.89
C ARG A 133 -2.02 11.39 1.20
N ALA A 134 -1.24 10.44 0.68
CA ALA A 134 -1.78 9.24 0.06
C ALA A 134 -2.57 8.39 1.06
N VAL A 135 -2.05 8.17 2.27
CA VAL A 135 -2.79 7.46 3.33
C VAL A 135 -4.07 8.22 3.71
N HIS A 136 -4.02 9.54 3.87
CA HIS A 136 -5.24 10.31 4.14
C HIS A 136 -6.30 10.16 3.04
N HIS A 137 -5.87 10.15 1.77
CA HIS A 137 -6.75 9.95 0.62
C HIS A 137 -7.37 8.54 0.58
N LEU A 138 -6.60 7.52 0.95
CA LEU A 138 -7.01 6.11 0.90
C LEU A 138 -7.83 5.66 2.11
N PHE A 139 -7.81 6.43 3.21
CA PHE A 139 -8.55 6.15 4.45
C PHE A 139 -9.51 7.29 4.82
N PRO A 140 -10.46 7.66 3.94
CA PRO A 140 -11.30 8.84 4.13
C PRO A 140 -12.21 8.74 5.37
N ASP A 141 -12.70 7.54 5.69
CA ASP A 141 -13.64 7.32 6.80
C ASP A 141 -12.99 7.45 8.20
N VAL A 142 -11.66 7.49 8.27
CA VAL A 142 -10.91 7.56 9.52
C VAL A 142 -10.62 9.01 9.91
N PHE A 143 -10.48 9.87 8.89
CA PHE A 143 -10.00 11.24 9.04
C PHE A 143 -11.00 12.17 8.34
N SER A 144 -12.21 12.25 8.89
CA SER A 144 -13.17 13.29 8.52
C SER A 144 -12.55 14.64 8.89
N GLU A 145 -12.37 15.53 7.91
CA GLU A 145 -11.99 16.92 8.18
C GLU A 145 -13.10 17.59 9.02
N GLU A 146 -12.73 18.14 10.17
CA GLU A 146 -13.34 19.39 10.66
C GLU A 146 -12.65 20.58 10.00
#